data_AF-A0A4P5X9R6-F1
#
_entry.id   AF-A0A4P5X9R6-F1
#
_cell.length_a   1.000
_cell.length_b   1.000
_cell.length_c   1.000
_cell.angle_alpha   90.00
_cell.angle_beta   90.00
_cell.angle_gamma   90.00
#
_symmetry.space_group_name_H-M   'P 1'
#
loop_
_entity.id
_entity.type
_entity.pdbx_description
1 polymer ?
#
loop_
_entity_poly.entity_id
_entity_poly.type
_entity_poly.pdbx_seq_one_letter_code
_entity_poly.pdbx_strand_id
1 'polypeptide(L)'
;MHVHPEGRFGPQRRPILAAILVAAAACGPATGRAEIETIATEPGSRISIEVEGWTGLRSAVGGRDVGLLPITVTIGNGSDSDHVWTIAATGDMGDRGFLPRTRIAVPAGAKGKTTLHVGTQPGLAPYTSFAVSGPGVSSGQFYVDGRTAQASGGGGTNPLTCGLSKGVQAAAGDPFKKYGPPGQPLDMATAPEDWRGWSAFRNVMLTEAEWRTLPGAARKALLDWASTGGRAGVLAAKGEKPWLDDLPPPGPDGRRRTGAGEIVVIEWDGKTIAAAAVDRFLADTTGTTIEKLTADYAPGSSGTPYAMRGRAATGGAAGWEVGFGRLAGIFGPRSLPVGWILGFLSVFAIVAGPVNVLVLARDRRSRMFWTTPAISLVATAFLLGLMFLRDGVGGVGARRVLCLLAPHHKGLALIQEQFSRTGVLLGSSFPIAEPSWLLPLDDGGAGRLLEVDEQVRQGDWFRSRSDQAFLATAVRPSRARIELADVNGKPAVISSVDVPLDTLFVIDDEGRHWMATDVGTGEKKPLTPSDADAFQKFFTSLREDAGPVRRTAIERLKDLRGYAYASTRGGLGKLPVQTLPAIRWTDERADFIGPLTRTAP
;
A
#
# COMPACT_ATOMS: atom_id res chain seq x y z
N MET A 1 20.08 45.51 62.68
CA MET A 1 20.27 44.28 61.88
C MET A 1 19.94 44.66 60.45
N HIS A 2 20.90 44.46 59.54
CA HIS A 2 21.04 44.90 58.14
C HIS A 2 19.78 44.79 57.24
N VAL A 3 19.60 45.43 56.08
CA VAL A 3 20.11 46.59 55.30
C VAL A 3 19.07 46.81 54.15
N HIS A 4 18.85 48.07 53.75
CA HIS A 4 18.05 48.69 52.66
C HIS A 4 18.23 48.12 51.21
N PRO A 5 17.61 48.65 50.10
CA PRO A 5 16.61 49.73 49.93
C PRO A 5 15.49 49.55 48.85
N GLU A 6 14.61 50.56 48.87
CA GLU A 6 13.77 51.25 47.88
C GLU A 6 13.99 51.12 46.35
N GLY A 7 12.88 51.32 45.61
CA GLY A 7 12.86 51.76 44.21
C GLY A 7 11.43 52.03 43.68
N ARG A 8 10.95 53.27 43.82
CA ARG A 8 9.74 53.82 43.15
C ARG A 8 10.09 54.31 41.74
N PHE A 9 9.18 54.23 40.77
CA PHE A 9 8.62 55.38 40.01
C PHE A 9 7.63 54.89 38.91
N GLY A 10 6.54 55.66 38.75
CA GLY A 10 5.35 55.30 37.98
C GLY A 10 5.36 55.61 36.48
N PRO A 11 4.20 55.42 35.81
CA PRO A 11 4.10 55.34 34.35
C PRO A 11 3.81 56.68 33.68
N GLN A 12 4.51 56.99 32.60
CA GLN A 12 4.17 58.09 31.66
C GLN A 12 3.30 57.58 30.51
N ARG A 13 2.32 58.42 30.14
CA ARG A 13 1.29 58.20 29.11
C ARG A 13 1.72 58.73 27.73
N ARG A 14 1.51 57.87 26.69
CA ARG A 14 0.93 58.12 25.33
C ARG A 14 1.69 59.07 24.36
N PRO A 15 1.49 59.07 23.01
CA PRO A 15 0.29 58.60 22.28
C PRO A 15 0.45 58.04 20.82
N ILE A 16 -0.70 57.62 20.25
CA ILE A 16 -1.13 57.67 18.82
C ILE A 16 -0.97 56.44 17.87
N LEU A 17 -2.18 55.90 17.55
CA LEU A 17 -2.75 55.32 16.32
C LEU A 17 -2.00 54.19 15.56
N ALA A 18 -2.58 52.99 15.38
CA ALA A 18 -3.82 52.57 14.67
C ALA A 18 -3.60 52.26 13.17
N ALA A 19 -4.31 51.22 12.70
CA ALA A 19 -4.28 50.53 11.39
C ALA A 19 -3.25 49.37 11.37
N ILE A 20 -3.59 48.09 11.16
CA ILE A 20 -4.68 47.46 10.40
C ILE A 20 -5.11 46.17 11.10
N LEU A 21 -6.42 46.04 11.35
CA LEU A 21 -7.11 44.86 11.85
C LEU A 21 -8.25 44.57 10.86
N VAL A 22 -7.93 43.91 9.75
CA VAL A 22 -8.83 43.27 8.76
C VAL A 22 -7.93 42.21 8.09
N ALA A 23 -8.09 40.90 8.23
CA ALA A 23 -9.26 40.12 7.85
C ALA A 23 -9.40 38.85 8.69
N ALA A 24 -10.39 38.84 9.57
CA ALA A 24 -11.15 37.65 9.91
C ALA A 24 -12.59 37.91 9.43
N ALA A 25 -13.27 36.87 8.98
CA ALA A 25 -14.62 36.84 8.41
C ALA A 25 -14.73 37.08 6.89
N ALA A 26 -14.37 36.04 6.14
CA ALA A 26 -15.18 35.56 5.03
C ALA A 26 -15.23 34.02 5.10
N CYS A 27 -16.00 33.48 6.04
CA CYS A 27 -16.52 32.12 5.89
C CYS A 27 -17.59 32.16 4.80
N GLY A 28 -17.15 32.22 3.53
CA GLY A 28 -17.98 31.81 2.43
C GLY A 28 -18.28 30.31 2.54
N PRO A 29 -19.33 29.78 1.89
CA PRO A 29 -19.50 28.35 1.77
C PRO A 29 -18.19 27.76 1.25
N ALA A 30 -17.66 26.74 1.96
CA ALA A 30 -16.42 26.08 1.59
C ALA A 30 -16.53 25.59 0.14
N THR A 31 -15.99 26.36 -0.79
CA THR A 31 -15.82 25.93 -2.17
C THR A 31 -14.76 24.84 -2.11
N GLY A 32 -15.19 23.57 -2.13
CA GLY A 32 -14.33 22.39 -1.99
C GLY A 32 -13.36 22.18 -3.16
N ARG A 33 -12.74 23.23 -3.68
CA ARG A 33 -11.61 23.09 -4.60
C ARG A 33 -10.57 22.22 -3.89
N ALA A 34 -9.91 21.34 -4.64
CA ALA A 34 -8.68 20.71 -4.16
C ALA A 34 -7.79 21.79 -3.51
N GLU A 35 -7.16 21.47 -2.38
CA GLU A 35 -6.35 22.44 -1.67
C GLU A 35 -5.13 22.73 -2.54
N ILE A 36 -5.03 23.97 -3.03
CA ILE A 36 -3.93 24.43 -3.86
C ILE A 36 -3.04 25.35 -3.01
N GLU A 37 -1.76 25.02 -2.93
CA GLU A 37 -0.72 25.82 -2.31
C GLU A 37 0.23 26.33 -3.40
N THR A 38 0.35 27.66 -3.53
CA THR A 38 1.35 28.27 -4.41
C THR A 38 2.66 28.42 -3.65
N ILE A 39 3.74 27.89 -4.21
CA ILE A 39 5.06 27.93 -3.59
C ILE A 39 5.79 29.21 -4.00
N ALA A 40 6.37 29.90 -3.02
CA ALA A 40 7.13 31.11 -3.28
C ALA A 40 8.35 30.84 -4.17
N THR A 41 8.47 31.64 -5.22
CA THR A 41 9.61 31.63 -6.15
C THR A 41 10.38 32.95 -6.05
N GLU A 42 11.63 32.95 -6.53
CA GLU A 42 12.47 34.13 -6.55
C GLU A 42 11.84 35.23 -7.41
N PRO A 43 11.79 36.49 -6.94
CA PRO A 43 11.30 37.60 -7.74
C PRO A 43 12.04 37.69 -9.08
N GLY A 44 11.29 37.81 -10.18
CA GLY A 44 11.86 37.91 -11.53
C GLY A 44 12.26 36.59 -12.18
N SER A 45 12.18 35.45 -11.48
CA SER A 45 12.52 34.13 -12.04
C SER A 45 11.60 33.67 -13.18
N ARG A 46 10.40 34.25 -13.29
CA ARG A 46 9.31 33.81 -14.19
C ARG A 46 8.88 32.36 -13.95
N ILE A 47 9.18 31.80 -12.77
CA ILE A 47 8.78 30.44 -12.39
C ILE A 47 7.52 30.51 -11.52
N SER A 48 6.56 29.62 -11.78
CA SER A 48 5.37 29.42 -10.94
C SER A 48 5.29 27.96 -10.49
N ILE A 49 5.03 27.70 -9.22
CA ILE A 49 4.88 26.35 -8.69
C ILE A 49 3.57 26.28 -7.90
N GLU A 50 2.71 25.35 -8.28
CA GLU A 50 1.43 25.06 -7.62
C GLU A 50 1.42 23.60 -7.19
N VAL A 51 1.02 23.36 -5.94
CA VAL A 51 0.83 22.02 -5.38
C VAL A 51 -0.65 21.84 -5.10
N GLU A 52 -1.23 20.74 -5.56
CA GLU A 52 -2.64 20.40 -5.42
C GLU A 52 -2.77 19.03 -4.74
N GLY A 53 -3.51 18.98 -3.62
CA GLY A 53 -3.92 17.73 -2.98
C GLY A 53 -5.38 17.44 -3.27
N TRP A 54 -5.68 16.39 -4.05
CA TRP A 54 -7.08 15.99 -4.34
C TRP A 54 -7.84 15.66 -3.05
N THR A 55 -7.13 15.03 -2.11
CA THR A 55 -7.64 14.73 -0.78
C THR A 55 -7.36 15.86 0.22
N GLY A 56 -6.98 17.07 -0.21
CA GLY A 56 -6.45 18.11 0.67
C GLY A 56 -4.94 17.96 0.96
N LEU A 57 -4.29 19.09 1.25
CA LEU A 57 -2.88 19.17 1.60
C LEU A 57 -2.72 19.24 3.12
N ARG A 58 -3.20 20.30 3.76
CA ARG A 58 -3.14 20.48 5.23
C ARG A 58 -4.48 20.18 5.88
N SER A 59 -5.55 20.20 5.11
CA SER A 59 -6.89 19.89 5.58
C SER A 59 -7.13 18.38 5.55
N ALA A 60 -7.37 17.77 6.71
CA ALA A 60 -7.76 16.37 6.78
C ALA A 60 -9.11 16.16 6.05
N VAL A 61 -9.09 15.36 4.99
CA VAL A 61 -10.31 14.81 4.40
C VAL A 61 -10.79 13.65 5.27
N GLY A 62 -12.08 13.66 5.60
CA GLY A 62 -12.70 12.59 6.36
C GLY A 62 -12.72 11.30 5.55
N GLY A 63 -12.71 10.14 6.21
CA GLY A 63 -12.76 8.87 5.48
C GLY A 63 -11.43 8.20 5.21
N ARG A 64 -10.30 8.85 5.48
CA ARG A 64 -8.98 8.31 5.15
C ARG A 64 -8.61 7.11 6.03
N ASP A 65 -8.11 6.08 5.37
CA ASP A 65 -7.49 4.87 5.92
C ASP A 65 -6.02 4.83 5.45
N VAL A 66 -5.32 3.71 5.66
CA VAL A 66 -3.98 3.43 5.13
C VAL A 66 -4.04 3.25 3.62
N GLY A 67 -3.27 4.04 2.89
CA GLY A 67 -3.26 4.11 1.43
C GLY A 67 -2.31 5.17 0.90
N LEU A 68 -2.58 5.70 -0.29
CA LEU A 68 -1.77 6.70 -0.97
C LEU A 68 -2.60 7.95 -1.30
N LEU A 69 -2.09 9.12 -0.89
CA LEU A 69 -2.61 10.43 -1.27
C LEU A 69 -1.97 10.88 -2.58
N PRO A 70 -2.74 11.23 -3.61
CA PRO A 70 -2.20 11.81 -4.84
C PRO A 70 -1.96 13.31 -4.63
N ILE A 71 -0.70 13.73 -4.75
CA ILE A 71 -0.27 15.12 -4.67
C ILE A 71 0.26 15.54 -6.03
N THR A 72 -0.45 16.44 -6.70
CA THR A 72 -0.07 16.95 -8.01
C THR A 72 0.77 18.21 -7.85
N VAL A 73 1.93 18.25 -8.51
CA VAL A 73 2.77 19.45 -8.58
C VAL A 73 2.81 19.93 -10.03
N THR A 74 2.43 21.19 -10.24
CA THR A 74 2.48 21.87 -11.53
C THR A 74 3.53 22.96 -11.48
N ILE A 75 4.49 22.94 -12.42
CA ILE A 75 5.55 23.93 -12.53
C ILE A 75 5.45 24.62 -13.88
N GLY A 76 5.32 25.93 -13.87
CA GLY A 76 5.43 26.78 -15.05
C GLY A 76 6.84 27.35 -15.15
N ASN A 77 7.50 27.07 -16.28
CA ASN A 77 8.82 27.61 -16.59
C ASN A 77 8.70 28.76 -17.58
N GLY A 78 8.61 29.99 -17.10
CA GLY A 78 8.61 31.18 -17.95
C GLY A 78 10.00 31.70 -18.32
N SER A 79 11.07 30.98 -17.98
CA SER A 79 12.44 31.35 -18.33
C SER A 79 12.75 31.03 -19.80
N ASP A 80 13.93 31.46 -20.26
CA ASP A 80 14.40 31.21 -21.64
C ASP A 80 15.24 29.92 -21.75
N SER A 81 15.19 29.04 -20.75
CA SER A 81 15.98 27.81 -20.71
C SER A 81 15.23 26.65 -20.08
N ASP A 82 15.53 25.45 -20.55
CA ASP A 82 14.98 24.21 -19.99
C ASP A 82 15.56 23.97 -18.58
N HIS A 83 14.70 23.54 -17.68
CA HIS A 83 15.05 23.38 -16.28
C HIS A 83 14.45 22.10 -15.70
N VAL A 84 15.07 21.62 -14.62
CA VAL A 84 14.62 20.45 -13.87
C VAL A 84 14.45 20.85 -12.41
N TRP A 85 13.30 20.50 -11.85
CA TRP A 85 13.03 20.62 -10.43
C TRP A 85 12.94 19.24 -9.79
N THR A 86 13.40 19.13 -8.54
CA THR A 86 13.27 17.94 -7.72
C THR A 86 12.25 18.22 -6.62
N ILE A 87 11.28 17.32 -6.44
CA ILE A 87 10.37 17.33 -5.30
C ILE A 87 10.67 16.10 -4.46
N ALA A 88 10.91 16.27 -3.16
CA ALA A 88 11.25 15.18 -2.26
C ALA A 88 10.73 15.43 -0.84
N ALA A 89 10.33 14.36 -0.15
CA ALA A 89 10.07 14.43 1.28
C ALA A 89 11.35 14.83 2.05
N THR A 90 11.22 15.76 3.00
CA THR A 90 12.33 16.27 3.82
C THR A 90 12.37 15.70 5.24
N GLY A 91 11.26 15.12 5.70
CA GLY A 91 11.14 14.48 7.02
C GLY A 91 11.04 12.96 6.92
N ASP A 92 11.11 12.31 8.07
CA ASP A 92 10.79 10.88 8.20
C ASP A 92 9.28 10.66 8.02
N MET A 93 8.91 9.59 7.33
CA MET A 93 7.53 9.16 7.06
C MET A 93 7.10 8.04 8.02
N GLY A 94 7.77 7.91 9.17
CA GLY A 94 7.47 6.87 10.14
C GLY A 94 7.89 5.47 9.68
N ASP A 95 7.68 4.48 10.55
CA ASP A 95 8.30 3.15 10.41
C ASP A 95 7.88 2.35 9.17
N ARG A 96 6.72 2.66 8.56
CA ARG A 96 6.22 1.92 7.38
C ARG A 96 6.09 2.82 6.14
N GLY A 97 6.40 4.11 6.25
CA GLY A 97 6.22 5.07 5.17
C GLY A 97 7.37 5.02 4.18
N PHE A 98 7.09 5.34 2.92
CA PHE A 98 8.13 5.59 1.94
C PHE A 98 8.21 7.07 1.59
N LEU A 99 9.39 7.49 1.15
CA LEU A 99 9.75 8.84 0.79
C LEU A 99 9.73 8.95 -0.74
N PRO A 100 8.63 9.46 -1.34
CA PRO A 100 8.61 9.69 -2.76
C PRO A 100 9.55 10.86 -3.10
N ARG A 101 10.28 10.69 -4.19
CA ARG A 101 11.14 11.69 -4.80
C ARG A 101 10.88 11.68 -6.30
N THR A 102 10.57 12.83 -6.89
CA THR A 102 10.38 12.94 -8.34
C THR A 102 11.17 14.11 -8.90
N ARG A 103 11.61 13.97 -10.14
CA ARG A 103 12.22 15.03 -10.94
C ARG A 103 11.31 15.36 -12.10
N ILE A 104 11.10 16.66 -12.34
CA ILE A 104 10.29 17.16 -13.44
C ILE A 104 11.13 18.09 -14.30
N ALA A 105 11.31 17.69 -15.56
CA ALA A 105 11.90 18.55 -16.59
C ALA A 105 10.79 19.38 -17.22
N VAL A 106 10.94 20.71 -17.25
CA VAL A 106 9.99 21.62 -17.88
C VAL A 106 10.73 22.50 -18.91
N PRO A 107 10.36 22.39 -20.20
CA PRO A 107 10.95 23.23 -21.24
C PRO A 107 10.72 24.72 -21.01
N ALA A 108 11.56 25.55 -21.62
CA ALA A 108 11.38 27.00 -21.65
C ALA A 108 9.97 27.38 -22.18
N GLY A 109 9.29 28.27 -21.48
CA GLY A 109 7.92 28.72 -21.81
C GLY A 109 6.80 27.69 -21.57
N ALA A 110 7.09 26.51 -21.01
CA ALA A 110 6.12 25.43 -20.85
C ALA A 110 5.62 25.27 -19.41
N LYS A 111 4.59 24.41 -19.25
CA LYS A 111 4.16 23.89 -17.95
C LYS A 111 4.40 22.39 -17.88
N GLY A 112 5.00 21.92 -16.80
CA GLY A 112 5.10 20.51 -16.45
C GLY A 112 4.14 20.17 -15.31
N LYS A 113 3.63 18.95 -15.33
CA LYS A 113 2.79 18.39 -14.26
C LYS A 113 3.33 17.02 -13.87
N THR A 114 3.38 16.73 -12.57
CA THR A 114 3.71 15.40 -12.03
C THR A 114 2.81 15.10 -10.83
N THR A 115 2.57 13.82 -10.55
CA THR A 115 1.82 13.38 -9.37
C THR A 115 2.73 12.52 -8.51
N LEU A 116 2.77 12.81 -7.23
CA LEU A 116 3.44 12.06 -6.18
C LEU A 116 2.40 11.28 -5.40
N HIS A 117 2.70 10.01 -5.09
CA HIS A 117 1.87 9.20 -4.20
C HIS A 117 2.49 9.19 -2.81
N VAL A 118 1.80 9.77 -1.83
CA VAL A 118 2.27 9.93 -0.45
C VAL A 118 1.53 8.96 0.46
N GLY A 119 2.24 8.10 1.18
CA GLY A 119 1.62 7.12 2.07
C GLY A 119 0.87 7.76 3.25
N THR A 120 -0.33 7.28 3.56
CA THR A 120 -1.05 7.54 4.82
C THR A 120 -0.87 6.39 5.78
N GLN A 121 -0.52 6.68 7.03
CA GLN A 121 -0.30 5.67 8.05
C GLN A 121 -0.70 6.17 9.45
N PRO A 122 -1.05 5.26 10.35
CA PRO A 122 -1.36 5.60 11.73
C PRO A 122 -0.08 6.01 12.45
N GLY A 123 -0.19 7.00 13.34
CA GLY A 123 0.97 7.45 14.13
C GLY A 123 2.01 8.27 13.35
N LEU A 124 1.77 8.58 12.07
CA LEU A 124 2.56 9.58 11.34
C LEU A 124 2.59 10.91 12.09
N ALA A 125 3.73 11.61 11.99
CA ALA A 125 3.75 13.03 12.30
C ALA A 125 2.62 13.71 11.52
N PRO A 126 1.90 14.68 12.13
CA PRO A 126 0.66 15.22 11.57
C PRO A 126 0.84 15.85 10.18
N TYR A 127 2.07 16.21 9.82
CA TYR A 127 2.41 16.77 8.52
C TYR A 127 3.75 16.23 8.03
N THR A 128 3.75 15.67 6.82
CA THR A 128 4.96 15.37 6.07
C THR A 128 5.39 16.61 5.31
N SER A 129 6.62 17.07 5.54
CA SER A 129 7.22 18.15 4.78
C SER A 129 7.82 17.64 3.48
N PHE A 130 7.59 18.40 2.42
CA PHE A 130 8.21 18.21 1.11
C PHE A 130 8.98 19.47 0.74
N ALA A 131 10.13 19.29 0.10
CA ALA A 131 10.87 20.36 -0.53
C ALA A 131 10.85 20.22 -2.04
N VAL A 132 10.64 21.35 -2.71
CA VAL A 132 10.88 21.59 -4.12
C VAL A 132 12.21 22.32 -4.23
N SER A 133 13.13 21.80 -5.04
CA SER A 133 14.42 22.42 -5.32
C SER A 133 14.67 22.49 -6.83
N GLY A 134 15.25 23.60 -7.28
CA GLY A 134 15.52 23.87 -8.68
C GLY A 134 15.64 25.37 -8.96
N PRO A 135 15.83 25.78 -10.22
CA PRO A 135 15.96 27.19 -10.58
C PRO A 135 14.76 28.04 -10.12
N GLY A 136 15.04 29.23 -9.57
CA GLY A 136 14.02 30.18 -9.13
C GLY A 136 13.29 29.80 -7.83
N VAL A 137 13.78 28.84 -7.05
CA VAL A 137 13.14 28.39 -5.79
C VAL A 137 14.02 28.72 -4.58
N SER A 138 13.57 29.66 -3.75
CA SER A 138 14.32 30.13 -2.57
C SER A 138 13.91 29.44 -1.26
N SER A 139 12.62 29.13 -1.07
CA SER A 139 12.09 28.46 0.13
C SER A 139 10.96 27.47 -0.22
N GLY A 140 11.21 26.59 -1.18
CA GLY A 140 10.18 25.74 -1.76
C GLY A 140 9.76 24.59 -0.84
N GLN A 141 8.94 24.84 0.18
CA GLN A 141 8.39 23.79 1.03
C GLN A 141 6.87 23.79 1.03
N PHE A 142 6.29 22.60 1.12
CA PHE A 142 4.86 22.39 1.39
C PHE A 142 4.65 21.21 2.34
N TYR A 143 3.44 21.11 2.87
CA TYR A 143 3.10 20.10 3.86
C TYR A 143 1.91 19.27 3.41
N VAL A 144 1.98 17.96 3.69
CA VAL A 144 0.90 17.01 3.43
C VAL A 144 0.51 16.37 4.75
N ASP A 145 -0.75 16.53 5.15
CA ASP A 145 -1.36 15.81 6.25
C ASP A 145 -1.59 14.36 5.82
N GLY A 146 -0.83 13.44 6.37
CA GLY A 146 -0.93 12.00 6.10
C GLY A 146 -1.80 11.23 7.10
N ARG A 147 -2.47 11.92 8.03
CA ARG A 147 -3.21 11.25 9.12
C ARG A 147 -4.43 10.49 8.60
N THR A 148 -4.66 9.32 9.20
CA THR A 148 -5.88 8.53 9.05
C THR A 148 -6.98 9.05 9.98
N ALA A 149 -8.24 8.72 9.69
CA ALA A 149 -9.40 9.19 10.47
C ALA A 149 -9.40 8.70 11.93
N GLN A 150 -8.63 7.64 12.27
CA GLN A 150 -8.53 7.11 13.63
C GLN A 150 -7.58 7.91 14.55
N ALA A 151 -6.67 8.74 14.01
CA ALA A 151 -5.65 9.41 14.81
C ALA A 151 -6.19 10.60 15.64
N SER A 152 -7.43 11.03 15.43
CA SER A 152 -8.03 12.22 16.06
C SER A 152 -9.16 11.90 17.04
N GLY A 153 -8.82 11.52 18.27
CA GLY A 153 -9.68 11.75 19.45
C GLY A 153 -10.39 10.54 20.07
N GLY A 154 -10.18 10.33 21.38
CA GLY A 154 -10.75 9.28 22.22
C GLY A 154 -12.24 9.41 22.57
N GLY A 155 -13.08 9.78 21.60
CA GLY A 155 -14.55 9.73 21.72
C GLY A 155 -15.09 8.50 21.02
N GLY A 156 -15.97 7.74 21.66
CA GLY A 156 -16.53 6.46 21.16
C GLY A 156 -17.39 6.52 19.89
N THR A 157 -17.22 7.53 19.03
CA THR A 157 -17.85 7.60 17.70
C THR A 157 -16.99 6.87 16.68
N ASN A 158 -17.58 5.93 15.94
CA ASN A 158 -16.90 5.25 14.85
C ASN A 158 -16.50 6.28 13.77
N PRO A 159 -15.21 6.44 13.45
CA PRO A 159 -14.80 7.40 12.44
C PRO A 159 -15.39 7.01 11.08
N LEU A 160 -15.91 7.99 10.36
CA LEU A 160 -16.28 7.79 8.96
C LEU A 160 -15.03 7.34 8.19
N THR A 161 -15.10 6.15 7.56
CA THR A 161 -14.07 5.58 6.66
C THR A 161 -14.48 5.70 5.20
N CYS A 162 -15.20 6.77 4.87
CA CYS A 162 -15.73 7.06 3.55
C CYS A 162 -15.37 8.46 3.07
N GLY A 163 -14.72 8.55 1.91
CA GLY A 163 -14.53 9.80 1.20
C GLY A 163 -15.84 10.23 0.54
N LEU A 164 -16.36 11.39 0.91
CA LEU A 164 -17.60 11.94 0.36
C LEU A 164 -17.26 12.99 -0.71
N SER A 165 -17.84 12.86 -1.90
CA SER A 165 -17.79 13.91 -2.92
C SER A 165 -18.54 15.19 -2.49
N LYS A 166 -18.31 16.29 -3.22
CA LYS A 166 -19.08 17.53 -3.05
C LYS A 166 -20.58 17.32 -3.20
N GLY A 167 -20.99 16.61 -4.26
CA GLY A 167 -22.39 16.33 -4.52
C GLY A 167 -23.02 15.56 -3.37
N VAL A 168 -22.32 14.55 -2.85
CA VAL A 168 -22.79 13.75 -1.70
C VAL A 168 -22.82 14.57 -0.42
N GLN A 169 -21.85 15.43 -0.15
CA GLN A 169 -21.85 16.26 1.06
C GLN A 169 -22.93 17.35 1.01
N ALA A 170 -23.19 17.93 -0.17
CA ALA A 170 -24.30 18.86 -0.37
C ALA A 170 -25.66 18.15 -0.24
N ALA A 171 -25.74 16.91 -0.69
CA ALA A 171 -26.86 16.00 -0.53
C ALA A 171 -27.06 15.47 0.89
N ALA A 172 -25.98 15.48 1.69
CA ALA A 172 -25.83 14.59 2.82
C ALA A 172 -26.93 14.77 3.85
N GLY A 173 -27.28 15.99 4.27
CA GLY A 173 -28.15 16.18 5.44
C GLY A 173 -27.56 15.55 6.72
N ASP A 174 -28.41 14.92 7.55
CA ASP A 174 -28.07 14.33 8.88
C ASP A 174 -27.44 12.89 8.94
N PRO A 175 -27.57 11.98 7.95
CA PRO A 175 -27.28 10.55 8.11
C PRO A 175 -25.81 10.23 8.38
N PHE A 176 -24.87 11.13 8.03
CA PHE A 176 -23.45 10.96 8.34
C PHE A 176 -23.04 11.51 9.71
N LYS A 177 -23.87 12.32 10.39
CA LYS A 177 -23.48 12.98 11.66
C LYS A 177 -23.06 12.00 12.75
N LYS A 178 -23.65 10.79 12.76
CA LYS A 178 -23.30 9.74 13.74
C LYS A 178 -21.90 9.14 13.56
N TYR A 179 -21.25 9.39 12.42
CA TYR A 179 -19.88 8.95 12.11
C TYR A 179 -18.84 10.07 12.31
N GLY A 180 -19.24 11.16 12.97
CA GLY A 180 -18.44 12.37 13.12
C GLY A 180 -18.67 13.38 11.99
N PRO A 181 -18.11 14.60 12.11
CA PRO A 181 -18.20 15.59 11.06
C PRO A 181 -17.49 15.05 9.81
N PRO A 182 -18.14 15.05 8.63
CA PRO A 182 -17.43 14.77 7.39
C PRO A 182 -16.33 15.82 7.22
N GLY A 183 -15.10 15.40 6.88
CA GLY A 183 -14.03 16.34 6.54
C GLY A 183 -14.32 17.08 5.24
N GLN A 184 -13.29 17.65 4.61
CA GLN A 184 -13.45 18.30 3.31
C GLN A 184 -14.00 17.31 2.26
N PRO A 185 -14.89 17.74 1.35
CA PRO A 185 -15.40 16.89 0.29
C PRO A 185 -14.34 16.66 -0.79
N LEU A 186 -14.46 15.53 -1.48
CA LEU A 186 -13.67 15.20 -2.66
C LEU A 186 -14.21 15.94 -3.89
N ASP A 187 -13.29 16.56 -4.65
CA ASP A 187 -13.61 17.17 -5.95
C ASP A 187 -13.52 16.12 -7.05
N MET A 188 -14.67 15.61 -7.51
CA MET A 188 -14.68 14.56 -8.54
C MET A 188 -14.20 15.08 -9.90
N ALA A 189 -14.21 16.39 -10.14
CA ALA A 189 -13.70 16.97 -11.39
C ALA A 189 -12.18 16.85 -11.53
N THR A 190 -11.45 16.76 -10.41
CA THR A 190 -9.98 16.59 -10.37
C THR A 190 -9.57 15.23 -9.81
N ALA A 191 -10.49 14.25 -9.86
CA ALA A 191 -10.25 12.91 -9.37
C ALA A 191 -9.05 12.24 -10.06
N PRO A 192 -8.26 11.44 -9.33
CA PRO A 192 -7.04 10.84 -9.86
C PRO A 192 -7.36 9.78 -10.92
N GLU A 193 -6.55 9.80 -11.99
CA GLU A 193 -6.59 8.83 -13.08
C GLU A 193 -5.81 7.55 -12.78
N ASP A 194 -5.18 7.48 -11.61
CA ASP A 194 -4.48 6.30 -11.08
C ASP A 194 -5.25 5.74 -9.88
N TRP A 195 -5.48 4.42 -9.87
CA TRP A 195 -6.18 3.71 -8.80
C TRP A 195 -5.51 3.92 -7.43
N ARG A 196 -4.19 4.13 -7.41
CA ARG A 196 -3.41 4.42 -6.20
C ARG A 196 -3.94 5.64 -5.47
N GLY A 197 -4.36 6.69 -6.19
CA GLY A 197 -4.91 7.90 -5.58
C GLY A 197 -6.23 7.69 -4.83
N TRP A 198 -6.95 6.61 -5.10
CA TRP A 198 -8.19 6.23 -4.41
C TRP A 198 -7.93 5.33 -3.19
N SER A 199 -6.73 4.72 -3.09
CA SER A 199 -6.39 3.71 -2.08
C SER A 199 -6.41 4.25 -0.64
N ALA A 200 -6.30 5.57 -0.45
CA ALA A 200 -6.46 6.21 0.85
C ALA A 200 -7.87 6.07 1.44
N PHE A 201 -8.84 5.56 0.68
CA PHE A 201 -10.20 5.34 1.14
C PHE A 201 -10.56 3.86 1.09
N ARG A 202 -11.36 3.42 2.07
CA ARG A 202 -12.03 2.12 2.00
C ARG A 202 -13.34 2.19 1.24
N ASN A 203 -14.04 3.31 1.42
CA ASN A 203 -15.31 3.62 0.77
C ASN A 203 -15.24 4.99 0.12
N VAL A 204 -15.86 5.16 -1.03
CA VAL A 204 -16.03 6.46 -1.67
C VAL A 204 -17.48 6.62 -2.07
N MET A 205 -18.07 7.78 -1.83
CA MET A 205 -19.43 8.08 -2.29
C MET A 205 -19.44 9.29 -3.22
N LEU A 206 -20.13 9.13 -4.35
CA LEU A 206 -20.37 10.17 -5.35
C LEU A 206 -21.81 10.18 -5.84
N THR A 207 -22.24 11.29 -6.41
CA THR A 207 -23.55 11.38 -7.07
C THR A 207 -23.50 10.77 -8.47
N GLU A 208 -24.67 10.39 -8.98
CA GLU A 208 -24.84 9.97 -10.37
C GLU A 208 -24.35 11.02 -11.38
N ALA A 209 -24.61 12.31 -11.10
CA ALA A 209 -24.13 13.41 -11.94
C ALA A 209 -22.60 13.44 -11.99
N GLU A 210 -21.95 13.36 -10.84
CA GLU A 210 -20.48 13.31 -10.75
C GLU A 210 -19.92 12.07 -11.47
N TRP A 211 -20.50 10.88 -11.25
CA TRP A 211 -20.10 9.65 -11.94
C TRP A 211 -20.12 9.81 -13.48
N ARG A 212 -21.19 10.41 -14.00
CA ARG A 212 -21.34 10.62 -15.45
C ARG A 212 -20.33 11.63 -16.00
N THR A 213 -20.00 12.66 -15.21
CA THR A 213 -19.02 13.68 -15.59
C THR A 213 -17.57 13.30 -15.33
N LEU A 214 -17.30 12.22 -14.59
CA LEU A 214 -15.94 11.74 -14.36
C LEU A 214 -15.23 11.48 -15.69
N PRO A 215 -13.98 11.96 -15.88
CA PRO A 215 -13.16 11.56 -17.00
C PRO A 215 -13.05 10.04 -17.09
N GLY A 216 -13.02 9.50 -18.32
CA GLY A 216 -13.00 8.04 -18.53
C GLY A 216 -11.83 7.35 -17.81
N ALA A 217 -10.67 7.99 -17.74
CA ALA A 217 -9.51 7.49 -17.01
C ALA A 217 -9.74 7.45 -15.49
N ALA A 218 -10.28 8.52 -14.89
CA ALA A 218 -10.63 8.56 -13.46
C ALA A 218 -11.74 7.56 -13.11
N ARG A 219 -12.74 7.38 -13.98
CA ARG A 219 -13.79 6.36 -13.83
C ARG A 219 -13.18 4.95 -13.85
N LYS A 220 -12.25 4.68 -14.77
CA LYS A 220 -11.53 3.40 -14.81
C LYS A 220 -10.69 3.22 -13.53
N ALA A 221 -9.97 4.23 -13.08
CA ALA A 221 -9.17 4.19 -11.85
C ALA A 221 -10.01 3.87 -10.60
N LEU A 222 -11.22 4.40 -10.51
CA LEU A 222 -12.18 4.08 -9.45
C LEU A 222 -12.61 2.60 -9.51
N LEU A 223 -12.88 2.05 -10.70
CA LEU A 223 -13.21 0.63 -10.88
C LEU A 223 -12.02 -0.30 -10.59
N ASP A 224 -10.82 0.10 -11.01
CA ASP A 224 -9.56 -0.58 -10.71
C ASP A 224 -9.33 -0.62 -9.19
N TRP A 225 -9.50 0.50 -8.50
CA TRP A 225 -9.43 0.57 -7.03
C TRP A 225 -10.49 -0.32 -6.37
N ALA A 226 -11.75 -0.24 -6.82
CA ALA A 226 -12.82 -1.09 -6.31
C ALA A 226 -12.48 -2.58 -6.47
N SER A 227 -11.82 -2.96 -7.57
CA SER A 227 -11.36 -4.33 -7.81
C SER A 227 -10.38 -4.86 -6.75
N THR A 228 -9.64 -3.98 -6.09
CA THR A 228 -8.74 -4.34 -4.97
C THR A 228 -9.48 -4.52 -3.63
N GLY A 229 -10.78 -4.26 -3.58
CA GLY A 229 -11.62 -4.38 -2.38
C GLY A 229 -12.23 -3.07 -1.88
N GLY A 230 -12.05 -1.97 -2.59
CA GLY A 230 -12.76 -0.70 -2.34
C GLY A 230 -14.26 -0.81 -2.62
N ARG A 231 -15.07 0.07 -2.01
CA ARG A 231 -16.52 0.15 -2.29
C ARG A 231 -16.90 1.55 -2.74
N ALA A 232 -17.50 1.66 -3.92
CA ALA A 232 -18.02 2.94 -4.41
C ALA A 232 -19.55 2.99 -4.24
N GLY A 233 -20.06 4.01 -3.56
CA GLY A 233 -21.49 4.28 -3.46
C GLY A 233 -21.90 5.37 -4.45
N VAL A 234 -22.84 5.08 -5.35
CA VAL A 234 -23.37 6.07 -6.30
C VAL A 234 -24.79 6.47 -5.90
N LEU A 235 -24.97 7.73 -5.49
CA LEU A 235 -26.29 8.28 -5.19
C LEU A 235 -27.06 8.53 -6.49
N ALA A 236 -28.13 7.78 -6.69
CA ALA A 236 -28.92 7.80 -7.92
C ALA A 236 -30.37 8.17 -7.64
N ALA A 237 -30.94 9.08 -8.43
CA ALA A 237 -32.34 9.45 -8.26
C ALA A 237 -33.26 8.24 -8.48
N LYS A 238 -34.43 8.22 -7.82
CA LYS A 238 -35.45 7.20 -8.08
C LYS A 238 -35.89 7.26 -9.55
N GLY A 239 -36.14 6.09 -10.16
CA GLY A 239 -36.56 5.95 -11.55
C GLY A 239 -35.67 5.03 -12.38
N GLU A 240 -35.86 5.07 -13.70
CA GLU A 240 -35.04 4.33 -14.68
C GLU A 240 -33.61 4.87 -14.70
N LYS A 241 -32.64 3.95 -14.81
CA LYS A 241 -31.21 4.26 -14.72
C LYS A 241 -30.44 3.61 -15.87
N PRO A 242 -30.55 4.13 -17.11
CA PRO A 242 -29.88 3.53 -18.28
C PRO A 242 -28.35 3.45 -18.14
N TRP A 243 -27.75 4.41 -17.44
CA TRP A 243 -26.31 4.47 -17.16
C TRP A 243 -25.77 3.30 -16.32
N LEU A 244 -26.65 2.48 -15.73
CA LEU A 244 -26.23 1.27 -15.02
C LEU A 244 -25.58 0.22 -15.94
N ASP A 245 -25.75 0.36 -17.24
CA ASP A 245 -25.08 -0.47 -18.25
C ASP A 245 -23.57 -0.17 -18.35
N ASP A 246 -23.14 1.02 -17.89
CA ASP A 246 -21.73 1.39 -17.78
C ASP A 246 -21.05 0.74 -16.55
N LEU A 247 -21.83 0.16 -15.64
CA LEU A 247 -21.34 -0.50 -14.43
C LEU A 247 -21.22 -2.01 -14.63
N PRO A 248 -20.40 -2.70 -13.81
CA PRO A 248 -20.45 -4.15 -13.71
C PRO A 248 -21.90 -4.62 -13.52
N PRO A 249 -22.34 -5.65 -14.25
CA PRO A 249 -23.70 -6.17 -14.11
C PRO A 249 -23.91 -6.69 -12.68
N PRO A 250 -25.15 -6.63 -12.16
CA PRO A 250 -25.45 -7.22 -10.88
C PRO A 250 -25.30 -8.74 -10.97
N GLY A 251 -24.68 -9.34 -9.96
CA GLY A 251 -24.66 -10.79 -9.80
C GLY A 251 -26.04 -11.34 -9.42
N PRO A 252 -26.17 -12.67 -9.26
CA PRO A 252 -27.41 -13.31 -8.83
C PRO A 252 -27.92 -12.83 -7.45
N ASP A 253 -27.03 -12.28 -6.61
CA ASP A 253 -27.36 -11.66 -5.33
C ASP A 253 -27.80 -10.18 -5.45
N GLY A 254 -27.90 -9.65 -6.67
CA GLY A 254 -28.24 -8.27 -6.99
C GLY A 254 -27.10 -7.27 -6.79
N ARG A 255 -25.91 -7.71 -6.33
CA ARG A 255 -24.77 -6.83 -6.04
C ARG A 255 -23.89 -6.65 -7.28
N ARG A 256 -23.42 -5.42 -7.53
CA ARG A 256 -22.53 -5.12 -8.67
C ARG A 256 -21.08 -5.22 -8.23
N ARG A 257 -20.57 -6.44 -8.23
CA ARG A 257 -19.21 -6.75 -7.76
C ARG A 257 -18.18 -6.46 -8.83
N THR A 258 -16.99 -6.06 -8.38
CA THR A 258 -15.84 -5.90 -9.26
C THR A 258 -14.59 -6.26 -8.47
N GLY A 259 -13.83 -7.25 -8.93
CA GLY A 259 -12.80 -7.90 -8.13
C GLY A 259 -13.32 -8.29 -6.73
N ALA A 260 -12.63 -7.86 -5.67
CA ALA A 260 -13.02 -8.09 -4.27
C ALA A 260 -13.88 -6.97 -3.65
N GLY A 261 -14.25 -5.96 -4.45
CA GLY A 261 -15.08 -4.84 -4.03
C GLY A 261 -16.39 -4.79 -4.78
N GLU A 262 -17.05 -3.64 -4.72
CA GLU A 262 -18.36 -3.46 -5.33
C GLU A 262 -18.74 -2.01 -5.57
N ILE A 263 -19.70 -1.82 -6.47
CA ILE A 263 -20.39 -0.57 -6.72
C ILE A 263 -21.82 -0.69 -6.17
N VAL A 264 -22.17 0.16 -5.20
CA VAL A 264 -23.47 0.16 -4.55
C VAL A 264 -24.27 1.36 -5.05
N VAL A 265 -25.39 1.10 -5.71
CA VAL A 265 -26.32 2.16 -6.13
C VAL A 265 -27.23 2.45 -4.95
N ILE A 266 -27.21 3.68 -4.47
CA ILE A 266 -27.99 4.14 -3.33
C ILE A 266 -29.05 5.07 -3.86
N GLU A 267 -30.31 4.63 -3.78
CA GLU A 267 -31.41 5.47 -4.22
C GLU A 267 -31.67 6.62 -3.23
N TRP A 268 -31.93 7.80 -3.77
CA TRP A 268 -32.33 8.96 -2.99
C TRP A 268 -33.37 9.80 -3.74
N ASP A 269 -34.08 10.66 -3.01
CA ASP A 269 -35.17 11.50 -3.53
C ASP A 269 -34.67 12.87 -4.04
N GLY A 270 -33.36 13.06 -4.12
CA GLY A 270 -32.71 14.32 -4.50
C GLY A 270 -32.62 15.36 -3.37
N LYS A 271 -33.13 15.03 -2.17
CA LYS A 271 -33.09 15.93 -0.99
C LYS A 271 -32.47 15.26 0.23
N THR A 272 -32.81 14.00 0.50
CA THR A 272 -32.38 13.27 1.69
C THR A 272 -31.93 11.87 1.34
N ILE A 273 -30.87 11.42 2.00
CA ILE A 273 -30.38 10.04 1.93
C ILE A 273 -30.88 9.30 3.18
N ALA A 274 -31.51 8.15 2.99
CA ALA A 274 -31.96 7.35 4.11
C ALA A 274 -30.76 6.85 4.95
N ALA A 275 -30.76 7.10 6.26
CA ALA A 275 -29.69 6.65 7.16
C ALA A 275 -29.45 5.13 7.07
N ALA A 276 -30.50 4.33 6.95
CA ALA A 276 -30.39 2.88 6.79
C ALA A 276 -29.66 2.46 5.50
N ALA A 277 -29.72 3.27 4.43
CA ALA A 277 -29.01 3.00 3.19
C ALA A 277 -27.52 3.30 3.33
N VAL A 278 -27.18 4.40 4.02
CA VAL A 278 -25.78 4.71 4.41
C VAL A 278 -25.22 3.63 5.32
N ASP A 279 -25.99 3.18 6.30
CA ASP A 279 -25.57 2.13 7.24
C ASP A 279 -25.27 0.82 6.53
N ARG A 280 -26.14 0.41 5.59
CA ARG A 280 -25.92 -0.79 4.78
C ARG A 280 -24.68 -0.64 3.90
N PHE A 281 -24.47 0.54 3.33
CA PHE A 281 -23.27 0.82 2.55
C PHE A 281 -22.01 0.77 3.41
N LEU A 282 -22.04 1.21 4.66
CA LEU A 282 -20.87 1.19 5.54
C LEU A 282 -20.69 -0.14 6.29
N ALA A 283 -21.74 -0.94 6.47
CA ALA A 283 -21.76 -2.13 7.32
C ALA A 283 -20.62 -3.11 7.05
N ASP A 284 -20.40 -3.52 5.79
CA ASP A 284 -19.35 -4.51 5.43
C ASP A 284 -17.90 -3.98 5.57
N THR A 285 -17.75 -2.71 5.97
CA THR A 285 -16.46 -2.06 6.20
C THR A 285 -16.35 -1.41 7.59
N THR A 286 -17.45 -1.40 8.35
CA THR A 286 -17.47 -0.80 9.67
C THR A 286 -16.67 -1.68 10.61
N GLY A 287 -15.51 -1.18 11.05
CA GLY A 287 -14.64 -1.88 12.00
C GLY A 287 -13.45 -2.62 11.37
N THR A 288 -13.38 -2.75 10.04
CA THR A 288 -12.31 -3.45 9.32
C THR A 288 -11.55 -2.47 8.41
N THR A 289 -10.62 -1.71 9.01
CA THR A 289 -9.71 -0.80 8.28
C THR A 289 -8.50 -1.55 7.74
N ILE A 290 -7.87 -1.04 6.69
CA ILE A 290 -6.57 -1.55 6.22
C ILE A 290 -5.54 -1.41 7.34
N GLU A 291 -5.60 -0.34 8.14
CA GLU A 291 -4.84 -0.21 9.38
C GLU A 291 -4.96 -1.45 10.28
N LYS A 292 -6.17 -1.88 10.65
CA LYS A 292 -6.37 -3.06 11.49
C LYS A 292 -5.91 -4.35 10.82
N LEU A 293 -6.26 -4.53 9.54
CA LEU A 293 -5.84 -5.71 8.79
C LEU A 293 -4.32 -5.81 8.69
N THR A 294 -3.62 -4.68 8.52
CA THR A 294 -2.15 -4.64 8.45
C THR A 294 -1.51 -4.79 9.83
N ALA A 295 -2.16 -4.32 10.89
CA ALA A 295 -1.76 -4.60 12.27
C ALA A 295 -1.84 -6.10 12.60
N ASP A 296 -2.79 -6.84 12.03
CA ASP A 296 -2.90 -8.29 12.20
C ASP A 296 -1.80 -9.10 11.48
N TYR A 297 -0.94 -8.48 10.65
CA TYR A 297 0.28 -9.12 10.17
C TYR A 297 1.46 -8.92 11.12
N ALA A 298 1.37 -7.96 12.03
CA ALA A 298 2.49 -7.55 12.86
C ALA A 298 2.87 -8.70 13.80
N PRO A 299 4.17 -8.96 13.95
CA PRO A 299 4.61 -10.00 14.84
C PRO A 299 4.22 -9.65 16.27
N GLY A 300 3.44 -10.52 16.92
CA GLY A 300 2.75 -10.24 18.19
C GLY A 300 3.65 -9.52 19.19
N SER A 301 3.53 -8.20 19.27
CA SER A 301 4.16 -7.39 20.30
C SER A 301 3.24 -7.44 21.50
N SER A 302 3.43 -8.42 22.38
CA SER A 302 2.82 -8.39 23.69
C SER A 302 3.42 -7.23 24.51
N GLY A 303 2.83 -6.04 24.34
CA GLY A 303 2.53 -5.12 25.43
C GLY A 303 3.67 -4.57 26.30
N THR A 304 4.91 -4.47 25.85
CA THR A 304 5.95 -3.72 26.60
C THR A 304 6.74 -2.77 25.69
N PRO A 305 6.71 -1.44 25.93
CA PRO A 305 7.50 -0.44 25.18
C PRO A 305 9.03 -0.54 25.38
N TYR A 306 9.48 -1.52 26.17
CA TYR A 306 10.88 -1.71 26.55
C TYR A 306 11.31 -3.18 26.39
N ALA A 307 10.83 -3.86 25.36
CA ALA A 307 11.52 -5.07 24.89
C ALA A 307 12.91 -4.66 24.40
N MET A 308 13.91 -4.80 25.28
CA MET A 308 15.31 -4.53 24.98
C MET A 308 15.68 -5.12 23.62
N ARG A 309 16.10 -4.23 22.71
CA ARG A 309 17.03 -4.56 21.62
C ARG A 309 18.14 -5.44 22.20
N GLY A 310 18.07 -6.74 21.98
CA GLY A 310 19.12 -7.67 22.43
C GLY A 310 18.65 -8.96 23.10
N ARG A 311 17.37 -9.15 23.41
CA ARG A 311 16.88 -10.47 23.87
C ARG A 311 16.11 -11.16 22.76
N ALA A 312 16.84 -11.96 21.98
CA ALA A 312 16.27 -13.05 21.20
C ALA A 312 15.55 -14.01 22.18
N ALA A 313 14.26 -13.77 22.41
CA ALA A 313 13.39 -14.77 23.00
C ALA A 313 13.20 -15.85 21.93
N THR A 314 13.96 -16.94 22.09
CA THR A 314 13.80 -18.24 21.41
C THR A 314 13.73 -18.18 19.89
N GLY A 315 14.85 -18.51 19.23
CA GLY A 315 14.98 -18.60 17.77
C GLY A 315 13.85 -19.37 17.11
N GLY A 316 12.89 -18.61 16.59
CA GLY A 316 11.58 -19.03 16.08
C GLY A 316 11.16 -18.10 14.95
N ALA A 317 10.34 -18.59 14.03
CA ALA A 317 9.43 -17.76 13.23
C ALA A 317 8.34 -17.07 14.11
N ALA A 318 8.56 -17.01 15.44
CA ALA A 318 7.63 -16.68 16.51
C ALA A 318 7.11 -15.23 16.49
N GLY A 319 7.58 -14.42 15.54
CA GLY A 319 6.94 -13.16 15.21
C GLY A 319 5.83 -13.34 14.17
N TRP A 320 6.11 -13.99 13.06
CA TRP A 320 5.29 -13.91 11.84
C TRP A 320 4.06 -14.83 11.83
N GLU A 321 3.72 -15.45 12.96
CA GLU A 321 2.66 -16.47 13.05
C GLU A 321 1.29 -15.93 12.60
N VAL A 322 1.00 -14.67 12.91
CA VAL A 322 -0.22 -14.00 12.47
C VAL A 322 -0.01 -13.42 11.07
N GLY A 323 -0.83 -13.87 10.11
CA GLY A 323 -0.80 -13.42 8.71
C GLY A 323 0.24 -14.13 7.83
N PHE A 324 1.53 -14.06 8.19
CA PHE A 324 2.62 -14.65 7.38
C PHE A 324 3.07 -16.04 7.83
N GLY A 325 2.41 -16.67 8.81
CA GLY A 325 2.93 -17.87 9.48
C GLY A 325 3.22 -19.02 8.51
N ARG A 326 2.37 -19.22 7.49
CA ARG A 326 2.61 -20.22 6.44
C ARG A 326 3.81 -19.87 5.55
N LEU A 327 3.99 -18.61 5.19
CA LEU A 327 5.09 -18.16 4.34
C LEU A 327 6.43 -18.14 5.09
N ALA A 328 6.44 -17.65 6.32
CA ALA A 328 7.62 -17.65 7.18
C ALA A 328 8.02 -19.06 7.62
N GLY A 329 7.03 -19.93 7.88
CA GLY A 329 7.23 -21.31 8.34
C GLY A 329 8.08 -22.16 7.39
N ILE A 330 8.05 -21.87 6.08
CA ILE A 330 8.87 -22.54 5.04
C ILE A 330 10.37 -22.42 5.35
N PHE A 331 10.79 -21.30 5.93
CA PHE A 331 12.20 -21.01 6.18
C PHE A 331 12.67 -21.43 7.57
N GLY A 332 11.75 -21.79 8.47
CA GLY A 332 12.05 -22.13 9.85
C GLY A 332 12.73 -20.99 10.65
N PRO A 333 13.14 -21.26 11.89
CA PRO A 333 13.77 -20.27 12.75
C PRO A 333 15.17 -19.83 12.29
N ARG A 334 15.48 -18.54 12.46
CA ARG A 334 16.85 -18.04 12.29
C ARG A 334 17.65 -18.34 13.57
N SER A 335 18.39 -19.44 13.58
CA SER A 335 19.25 -19.79 14.71
C SER A 335 20.65 -19.16 14.56
N LEU A 336 21.05 -18.41 15.59
CA LEU A 336 22.46 -18.05 15.76
C LEU A 336 23.22 -19.31 16.16
N PRO A 337 24.32 -19.68 15.48
CA PRO A 337 25.06 -20.88 15.76
C PRO A 337 26.00 -20.59 16.93
N VAL A 338 25.43 -20.35 18.12
CA VAL A 338 26.17 -19.91 19.31
C VAL A 338 27.35 -20.83 19.60
N GLY A 339 27.16 -22.15 19.46
CA GLY A 339 28.25 -23.13 19.61
C GLY A 339 29.41 -22.92 18.65
N TRP A 340 29.16 -22.59 17.39
CA TRP A 340 30.21 -22.28 16.41
C TRP A 340 30.93 -20.98 16.72
N ILE A 341 30.19 -19.95 17.16
CA ILE A 341 30.77 -18.66 17.55
C ILE A 341 31.68 -18.84 18.77
N LEU A 342 31.22 -19.54 19.80
CA LEU A 342 32.01 -19.83 21.00
C LEU A 342 33.23 -20.69 20.65
N GLY A 343 33.07 -21.74 19.84
CA GLY A 343 34.17 -22.58 19.38
C GLY A 343 35.23 -21.78 18.61
N PHE A 344 34.81 -20.90 17.70
CA PHE A 344 35.72 -20.01 16.99
C PHE A 344 36.47 -19.07 17.95
N LEU A 345 35.77 -18.42 18.89
CA LEU A 345 36.39 -17.52 19.87
C LEU A 345 37.40 -18.26 20.75
N SER A 346 37.10 -19.49 21.15
CA SER A 346 38.03 -20.35 21.92
C SER A 346 39.28 -20.70 21.11
N VAL A 347 39.12 -21.12 19.85
CA VAL A 347 40.27 -21.42 18.96
C VAL A 347 41.10 -20.16 18.74
N PHE A 348 40.46 -19.03 18.47
CA PHE A 348 41.15 -17.75 18.29
C PHE A 348 41.93 -17.34 19.54
N ALA A 349 41.35 -17.46 20.74
CA ALA A 349 42.03 -17.14 22.00
C ALA A 349 43.26 -18.04 22.24
N ILE A 350 43.18 -19.33 21.91
CA ILE A 350 44.29 -20.28 22.01
C ILE A 350 45.40 -19.94 21.01
N VAL A 351 45.04 -19.62 19.76
CA VAL A 351 45.99 -19.31 18.69
C VAL A 351 46.68 -17.97 18.96
N ALA A 352 45.91 -16.93 19.27
CA ALA A 352 46.43 -15.58 19.50
C ALA A 352 47.20 -15.42 20.83
N GLY A 353 46.86 -16.23 21.84
CA GLY A 353 47.52 -16.23 23.15
C GLY A 353 48.61 -17.30 23.25
N PRO A 354 48.31 -18.48 23.82
CA PRO A 354 49.30 -19.53 24.09
C PRO A 354 50.18 -19.88 22.89
N VAL A 355 49.59 -20.14 21.72
CA VAL A 355 50.37 -20.60 20.54
C VAL A 355 51.25 -19.48 20.00
N ASN A 356 50.72 -18.26 19.90
CA ASN A 356 51.50 -17.12 19.44
C ASN A 356 52.71 -16.85 20.35
N VAL A 357 52.50 -16.85 21.67
CA VAL A 357 53.57 -16.56 22.65
C VAL A 357 54.59 -17.70 22.75
N LEU A 358 54.12 -18.94 22.83
CA LEU A 358 54.99 -20.11 23.11
C LEU A 358 55.66 -20.67 21.86
N VAL A 359 55.07 -20.48 20.67
CA VAL A 359 55.58 -21.06 19.41
C VAL A 359 56.04 -19.98 18.45
N LEU A 360 55.19 -19.02 18.09
CA LEU A 360 55.47 -18.06 17.00
C LEU A 360 56.42 -16.92 17.40
N ALA A 361 56.35 -16.46 18.66
CA ALA A 361 57.15 -15.35 19.19
C ALA A 361 58.28 -15.78 20.14
N ARG A 362 58.55 -17.10 20.24
CA ARG A 362 59.47 -17.71 21.22
C ARG A 362 60.87 -17.07 21.26
N ASP A 363 61.47 -16.82 20.11
CA ASP A 363 62.89 -16.40 20.03
C ASP A 363 63.09 -14.88 19.90
N ARG A 364 62.05 -14.13 19.51
CA ARG A 364 62.11 -12.67 19.36
C ARG A 364 60.77 -12.05 19.72
N ARG A 365 60.71 -11.39 20.88
CA ARG A 365 59.51 -10.67 21.36
C ARG A 365 58.97 -9.66 20.34
N SER A 366 59.84 -9.11 19.48
CA SER A 366 59.45 -8.19 18.41
C SER A 366 58.55 -8.82 17.32
N ARG A 367 58.52 -10.15 17.19
CA ARG A 367 57.61 -10.84 16.25
C ARG A 367 56.14 -10.68 16.65
N MET A 368 55.86 -10.51 17.94
CA MET A 368 54.50 -10.34 18.47
C MET A 368 53.79 -9.11 17.87
N PHE A 369 54.56 -8.07 17.50
CA PHE A 369 54.03 -6.84 16.90
C PHE A 369 53.44 -7.05 15.51
N TRP A 370 53.83 -8.08 14.76
CA TRP A 370 53.26 -8.37 13.43
C TRP A 370 52.45 -9.67 13.39
N THR A 371 52.78 -10.68 14.20
CA THR A 371 52.02 -11.94 14.23
C THR A 371 50.62 -11.75 14.80
N THR A 372 50.45 -10.89 15.80
CA THR A 372 49.13 -10.64 16.40
C THR A 372 48.19 -9.93 15.42
N PRO A 373 48.59 -8.83 14.73
CA PRO A 373 47.79 -8.25 13.65
C PRO A 373 47.51 -9.23 12.50
N ALA A 374 48.50 -10.05 12.11
CA ALA A 374 48.33 -11.02 11.02
C ALA A 374 47.32 -12.13 11.37
N ILE A 375 47.40 -12.70 12.58
CA ILE A 375 46.44 -13.69 13.08
C ILE A 375 45.04 -13.08 13.12
N SER A 376 44.89 -11.86 13.61
CA SER A 376 43.61 -11.15 13.62
C SER A 376 43.06 -10.94 12.21
N LEU A 377 43.90 -10.53 11.24
CA LEU A 377 43.49 -10.31 9.86
C LEU A 377 43.02 -11.61 9.19
N VAL A 378 43.75 -12.72 9.38
CA VAL A 378 43.36 -14.05 8.89
C VAL A 378 42.07 -14.51 9.56
N ALA A 379 41.94 -14.34 10.88
CA ALA A 379 40.74 -14.70 11.63
C ALA A 379 39.52 -13.89 11.15
N THR A 380 39.66 -12.59 10.91
CA THR A 380 38.61 -11.74 10.32
C THR A 380 38.27 -12.17 8.91
N ALA A 381 39.26 -12.43 8.05
CA ALA A 381 39.02 -12.89 6.69
C ALA A 381 38.30 -14.24 6.66
N PHE A 382 38.67 -15.15 7.56
CA PHE A 382 38.02 -16.45 7.73
C PHE A 382 36.57 -16.30 8.21
N LEU A 383 36.32 -15.45 9.21
CA LEU A 383 34.95 -15.16 9.67
C LEU A 383 34.09 -14.55 8.58
N LEU A 384 34.63 -13.58 7.82
CA LEU A 384 33.92 -12.99 6.68
C LEU A 384 33.61 -14.07 5.65
N GLY A 385 34.58 -14.91 5.30
CA GLY A 385 34.39 -16.04 4.38
C GLY A 385 33.30 -17.01 4.84
N LEU A 386 33.32 -17.39 6.12
CA LEU A 386 32.28 -18.25 6.71
C LEU A 386 30.91 -17.58 6.71
N MET A 387 30.84 -16.29 7.04
CA MET A 387 29.60 -15.53 6.98
C MET A 387 29.03 -15.49 5.56
N PHE A 388 29.86 -15.25 4.54
CA PHE A 388 29.44 -15.28 3.14
C PHE A 388 28.98 -16.67 2.71
N LEU A 389 29.68 -17.73 3.12
CA LEU A 389 29.34 -19.11 2.75
C LEU A 389 28.05 -19.59 3.42
N ARG A 390 27.84 -19.22 4.69
CA ARG A 390 26.66 -19.62 5.46
C ARG A 390 25.42 -18.80 5.11
N ASP A 391 25.56 -17.48 5.03
CA ASP A 391 24.40 -16.60 4.76
C ASP A 391 24.07 -16.55 3.27
N GLY A 392 25.04 -16.86 2.41
CA GLY A 392 24.91 -16.78 0.96
C GLY A 392 24.79 -15.34 0.45
N VAL A 393 24.74 -15.22 -0.87
CA VAL A 393 24.47 -13.95 -1.58
C VAL A 393 23.04 -13.95 -2.11
N GLY A 394 22.35 -12.82 -1.95
CA GLY A 394 20.97 -12.63 -2.36
C GLY A 394 19.97 -13.02 -1.26
N GLY A 395 18.83 -13.59 -1.65
CA GLY A 395 17.84 -14.10 -0.71
C GLY A 395 16.98 -15.20 -1.31
N VAL A 396 16.19 -15.82 -0.46
CA VAL A 396 15.13 -16.76 -0.82
C VAL A 396 13.81 -16.23 -0.30
N GLY A 397 12.72 -16.51 -1.01
CA GLY A 397 11.41 -15.98 -0.63
C GLY A 397 10.26 -16.90 -1.03
N ALA A 398 9.12 -16.66 -0.41
CA ALA A 398 7.85 -17.27 -0.74
C ALA A 398 6.81 -16.17 -0.97
N ARG A 399 5.95 -16.36 -1.97
CA ARG A 399 4.89 -15.41 -2.27
C ARG A 399 3.57 -16.08 -2.65
N ARG A 400 2.49 -15.37 -2.38
CA ARG A 400 1.13 -15.73 -2.73
C ARG A 400 0.48 -14.56 -3.44
N VAL A 401 -0.15 -14.84 -4.57
CA VAL A 401 -0.76 -13.81 -5.40
C VAL A 401 -2.24 -14.14 -5.56
N LEU A 402 -3.11 -13.26 -5.08
CA LEU A 402 -4.53 -13.32 -5.39
C LEU A 402 -4.79 -12.44 -6.62
N CYS A 403 -5.27 -13.06 -7.68
CA CYS A 403 -5.62 -12.47 -8.96
C CYS A 403 -7.14 -12.33 -9.06
N LEU A 404 -7.63 -11.09 -9.03
CA LEU A 404 -9.04 -10.75 -9.07
C LEU A 404 -9.41 -10.33 -10.50
N LEU A 405 -10.11 -11.21 -11.20
CA LEU A 405 -10.50 -10.98 -12.59
C LEU A 405 -11.66 -9.98 -12.66
N ALA A 406 -11.50 -8.93 -13.46
CA ALA A 406 -12.54 -7.95 -13.71
C ALA A 406 -12.79 -7.79 -15.23
N PRO A 407 -13.36 -8.82 -15.88
CA PRO A 407 -13.47 -8.88 -17.34
C PRO A 407 -14.30 -7.73 -17.93
N HIS A 408 -15.29 -7.21 -17.20
CA HIS A 408 -16.18 -6.13 -17.68
C HIS A 408 -15.45 -4.84 -18.02
N HIS A 409 -14.42 -4.46 -17.26
CA HIS A 409 -13.61 -3.26 -17.53
C HIS A 409 -12.16 -3.60 -17.91
N LYS A 410 -11.90 -4.87 -18.30
CA LYS A 410 -10.60 -5.36 -18.77
C LYS A 410 -9.47 -5.12 -17.75
N GLY A 411 -9.77 -5.39 -16.48
CA GLY A 411 -8.85 -5.25 -15.36
C GLY A 411 -8.44 -6.59 -14.75
N LEU A 412 -7.24 -6.64 -14.21
CA LEU A 412 -6.78 -7.66 -13.27
C LEU A 412 -6.19 -6.94 -12.05
N ALA A 413 -6.84 -7.09 -10.90
CA ALA A 413 -6.32 -6.62 -9.63
C ALA A 413 -5.51 -7.73 -8.94
N LEU A 414 -4.38 -7.36 -8.36
CA LEU A 414 -3.47 -8.25 -7.67
C LEU A 414 -3.33 -7.84 -6.22
N ILE A 415 -3.47 -8.80 -5.31
CA ILE A 415 -3.09 -8.67 -3.90
C ILE A 415 -2.03 -9.75 -3.64
N GLN A 416 -0.80 -9.32 -3.42
CA GLN A 416 0.35 -10.20 -3.25
C GLN A 416 0.93 -10.07 -1.84
N GLU A 417 1.03 -11.19 -1.15
CA GLU A 417 1.73 -11.32 0.11
C GLU A 417 3.07 -11.99 -0.16
N GLN A 418 4.16 -11.37 0.29
CA GLN A 418 5.50 -11.91 0.07
C GLN A 418 6.34 -11.85 1.34
N PHE A 419 7.08 -12.93 1.58
CA PHE A 419 8.06 -13.05 2.64
C PHE A 419 9.41 -13.42 2.04
N SER A 420 10.48 -12.80 2.53
CA SER A 420 11.84 -13.10 2.08
C SER A 420 12.81 -13.16 3.25
N ARG A 421 13.77 -14.09 3.14
CA ARG A 421 14.95 -14.17 3.99
C ARG A 421 16.17 -13.85 3.15
N THR A 422 16.87 -12.79 3.52
CA THR A 422 18.06 -12.33 2.81
C THR A 422 19.33 -12.79 3.51
N GLY A 423 20.34 -13.12 2.69
CA GLY A 423 21.74 -13.22 3.07
C GLY A 423 22.43 -11.87 2.88
N VAL A 424 23.64 -11.86 2.35
CA VAL A 424 24.32 -10.61 1.97
C VAL A 424 23.75 -10.11 0.64
N LEU A 425 23.23 -8.89 0.62
CA LEU A 425 22.77 -8.21 -0.60
C LEU A 425 23.87 -7.29 -1.12
N LEU A 426 24.17 -7.40 -2.41
CA LEU A 426 25.12 -6.50 -3.10
C LEU A 426 24.44 -5.23 -3.63
N GLY A 427 23.11 -5.22 -3.66
CA GLY A 427 22.28 -4.07 -4.00
C GLY A 427 20.84 -4.30 -3.52
N SER A 428 20.17 -3.21 -3.14
CA SER A 428 18.79 -3.21 -2.66
C SER A 428 17.82 -2.45 -3.57
N SER A 429 18.32 -1.90 -4.68
CA SER A 429 17.52 -1.14 -5.64
C SER A 429 16.87 -2.05 -6.68
N PHE A 430 15.62 -1.77 -7.02
CA PHE A 430 14.88 -2.54 -8.03
C PHE A 430 13.84 -1.68 -8.75
N PRO A 431 13.50 -2.01 -10.01
CA PRO A 431 12.56 -1.21 -10.80
C PRO A 431 11.11 -1.40 -10.33
N ILE A 432 10.33 -0.34 -10.47
CA ILE A 432 8.86 -0.35 -10.40
C ILE A 432 8.37 -0.66 -11.81
N ALA A 433 8.11 -1.94 -12.09
CA ALA A 433 7.72 -2.40 -13.44
C ALA A 433 6.27 -2.03 -13.81
N GLU A 434 5.42 -1.78 -12.82
CA GLU A 434 4.01 -1.42 -12.98
C GLU A 434 3.55 -0.53 -11.80
N PRO A 435 2.49 0.28 -12.00
CA PRO A 435 1.84 1.01 -10.91
C PRO A 435 1.40 0.06 -9.80
N SER A 436 2.16 0.05 -8.72
CA SER A 436 2.01 -0.87 -7.60
C SER A 436 2.22 -0.13 -6.30
N TRP A 437 1.43 -0.48 -5.30
CA TRP A 437 1.64 -0.06 -3.92
C TRP A 437 2.30 -1.20 -3.15
N LEU A 438 3.51 -0.97 -2.64
CA LEU A 438 4.25 -1.93 -1.83
C LEU A 438 4.31 -1.42 -0.39
N LEU A 439 3.70 -2.15 0.53
CA LEU A 439 3.65 -1.82 1.95
C LEU A 439 4.58 -2.76 2.73
N PRO A 440 5.64 -2.24 3.40
CA PRO A 440 6.42 -3.03 4.35
C PRO A 440 5.56 -3.40 5.57
N LEU A 441 5.68 -4.64 6.03
CA LEU A 441 4.93 -5.17 7.16
C LEU A 441 5.83 -5.60 8.33
N ASP A 442 7.12 -5.25 8.31
CA ASP A 442 8.02 -5.48 9.43
C ASP A 442 8.00 -4.34 10.44
N ASP A 443 8.05 -4.66 11.74
CA ASP A 443 8.18 -3.68 12.84
C ASP A 443 9.65 -3.29 13.11
N GLY A 444 10.57 -3.66 12.22
CA GLY A 444 12.00 -3.83 12.49
C GLY A 444 12.90 -2.61 12.27
N GLY A 445 12.36 -1.41 12.09
CA GLY A 445 13.09 -0.16 12.23
C GLY A 445 12.93 0.85 11.09
N ALA A 446 13.10 2.12 11.43
CA ALA A 446 13.16 3.31 10.58
C ALA A 446 14.21 3.20 9.46
N GLY A 447 13.91 2.36 8.46
CA GLY A 447 14.65 2.24 7.22
C GLY A 447 14.23 3.34 6.26
N ARG A 448 15.17 3.87 5.49
CA ARG A 448 14.87 4.89 4.49
C ARG A 448 14.34 4.22 3.22
N LEU A 449 13.03 4.10 3.10
CA LEU A 449 12.37 3.57 1.91
C LEU A 449 12.17 4.69 0.89
N LEU A 450 12.88 4.65 -0.24
CA LEU A 450 12.77 5.68 -1.28
C LEU A 450 12.07 5.12 -2.52
N GLU A 451 11.15 5.90 -3.08
CA GLU A 451 10.66 5.71 -4.45
C GLU A 451 11.11 6.90 -5.29
N VAL A 452 11.86 6.64 -6.36
CA VAL A 452 12.45 7.67 -7.21
C VAL A 452 11.79 7.64 -8.58
N ASP A 453 11.23 8.78 -8.99
CA ASP A 453 10.61 9.05 -10.29
C ASP A 453 9.51 8.03 -10.67
N GLU A 454 8.86 7.40 -9.67
CA GLU A 454 7.95 6.26 -9.84
C GLU A 454 8.53 5.07 -10.64
N GLN A 455 9.86 5.02 -10.79
CA GLN A 455 10.56 4.05 -11.64
C GLN A 455 11.41 3.08 -10.83
N VAL A 456 11.94 3.50 -9.68
CA VAL A 456 12.88 2.67 -8.90
C VAL A 456 12.60 2.80 -7.42
N ARG A 457 12.61 1.65 -6.73
CA ARG A 457 12.63 1.54 -5.27
C ARG A 457 14.07 1.38 -4.80
N GLN A 458 14.50 2.20 -3.84
CA GLN A 458 15.87 2.24 -3.31
C GLN A 458 15.91 2.41 -1.79
N GLY A 459 17.09 2.22 -1.20
CA GLY A 459 17.28 2.31 0.25
C GLY A 459 16.99 0.98 0.93
N ASP A 460 16.23 1.02 2.02
CA ASP A 460 16.09 -0.12 2.94
C ASP A 460 14.91 -1.04 2.61
N TRP A 461 14.34 -0.97 1.41
CA TRP A 461 13.29 -1.89 0.95
C TRP A 461 13.70 -3.35 1.07
N PHE A 462 14.99 -3.67 0.93
CA PHE A 462 15.52 -4.99 1.25
C PHE A 462 16.85 -4.82 1.97
N ARG A 463 16.88 -5.25 3.23
CA ARG A 463 18.07 -5.24 4.09
C ARG A 463 18.82 -6.55 3.98
N SER A 464 20.14 -6.50 4.12
CA SER A 464 20.97 -7.70 4.24
C SER A 464 20.67 -8.42 5.55
N ARG A 465 20.71 -9.76 5.53
CA ARG A 465 20.57 -10.62 6.70
C ARG A 465 19.29 -10.41 7.51
N SER A 466 18.19 -10.10 6.83
CA SER A 466 16.90 -9.82 7.46
C SER A 466 15.80 -10.77 6.98
N ASP A 467 14.79 -10.94 7.81
CA ASP A 467 13.49 -11.54 7.45
C ASP A 467 12.53 -10.38 7.24
N GLN A 468 11.94 -10.29 6.05
CA GLN A 468 11.15 -9.12 5.62
C GLN A 468 9.90 -9.57 4.91
N ALA A 469 8.80 -8.86 5.17
CA ALA A 469 7.50 -9.14 4.59
C ALA A 469 6.91 -7.88 3.96
N PHE A 470 6.23 -8.07 2.83
CA PHE A 470 5.55 -6.99 2.12
C PHE A 470 4.17 -7.43 1.67
N LEU A 471 3.25 -6.47 1.67
CA LEU A 471 1.99 -6.55 0.95
C LEU A 471 2.11 -5.67 -0.30
N ALA A 472 1.95 -6.28 -1.47
CA ALA A 472 1.90 -5.57 -2.74
C ALA A 472 0.47 -5.57 -3.27
N THR A 473 0.01 -4.42 -3.75
CA THR A 473 -1.24 -4.30 -4.51
C THR A 473 -0.93 -3.66 -5.85
N ALA A 474 -1.49 -4.22 -6.92
CA ALA A 474 -1.33 -3.69 -8.28
C ALA A 474 -2.62 -3.89 -9.07
N VAL A 475 -2.84 -3.05 -10.08
CA VAL A 475 -3.89 -3.26 -11.06
C VAL A 475 -3.27 -3.10 -12.44
N ARG A 476 -3.54 -4.06 -13.32
CA ARG A 476 -3.06 -4.02 -14.70
C ARG A 476 -4.19 -4.26 -15.69
N PRO A 477 -4.11 -3.65 -16.89
CA PRO A 477 -4.99 -4.02 -18.00
C PRO A 477 -4.86 -5.51 -18.31
N SER A 478 -5.97 -6.20 -18.46
CA SER A 478 -5.98 -7.63 -18.77
C SER A 478 -7.22 -8.03 -19.56
N ARG A 479 -7.04 -9.01 -20.46
CA ARG A 479 -8.13 -9.70 -21.15
C ARG A 479 -8.40 -11.08 -20.56
N ALA A 480 -7.70 -11.43 -19.48
CA ALA A 480 -7.84 -12.69 -18.77
C ALA A 480 -9.28 -12.86 -18.27
N ARG A 481 -9.89 -13.98 -18.64
CA ARG A 481 -11.23 -14.37 -18.22
C ARG A 481 -11.34 -15.88 -18.25
N ILE A 482 -12.34 -16.36 -17.52
CA ILE A 482 -12.73 -17.76 -17.52
C ILE A 482 -14.10 -17.81 -18.18
N GLU A 483 -14.18 -18.51 -19.32
CA GLU A 483 -15.38 -18.64 -20.12
C GLU A 483 -16.04 -19.99 -19.88
N LEU A 484 -17.34 -19.98 -19.58
CA LEU A 484 -18.16 -21.18 -19.61
C LEU A 484 -18.66 -21.39 -21.05
N ALA A 485 -18.43 -22.58 -21.58
CA ALA A 485 -18.83 -23.01 -22.91
C ALA A 485 -19.62 -24.32 -22.82
N ASP A 486 -20.53 -24.55 -23.77
CA ASP A 486 -21.18 -25.84 -23.95
C ASP A 486 -20.40 -26.68 -24.99
N VAL A 487 -20.27 -27.98 -24.72
CA VAL A 487 -19.76 -28.99 -25.64
C VAL A 487 -20.72 -30.17 -25.64
N ASN A 488 -21.56 -30.27 -26.68
CA ASN A 488 -22.47 -31.41 -26.86
C ASN A 488 -23.38 -31.66 -25.63
N GLY A 489 -23.87 -30.59 -25.00
CA GLY A 489 -24.73 -30.66 -23.81
C GLY A 489 -23.96 -30.89 -22.51
N LYS A 490 -22.63 -30.73 -22.51
CA LYS A 490 -21.78 -30.84 -21.32
C LYS A 490 -21.05 -29.51 -21.08
N PRO A 491 -21.01 -29.02 -19.83
CA PRO A 491 -20.29 -27.79 -19.52
C PRO A 491 -18.78 -28.00 -19.71
N ALA A 492 -18.14 -27.00 -20.29
CA ALA A 492 -16.70 -26.92 -20.48
C ALA A 492 -16.24 -25.50 -20.13
N VAL A 493 -14.95 -25.35 -19.86
CA VAL A 493 -14.33 -24.07 -19.52
C VAL A 493 -13.22 -23.74 -20.51
N ILE A 494 -13.06 -22.46 -20.83
CA ILE A 494 -11.91 -21.93 -21.57
C ILE A 494 -11.26 -20.86 -20.70
N SER A 495 -10.00 -21.05 -20.35
CA SER A 495 -9.23 -20.05 -19.58
C SER A 495 -8.38 -19.22 -20.54
N SER A 496 -8.51 -17.90 -20.51
CA SER A 496 -7.57 -17.00 -21.22
C SER A 496 -6.52 -16.40 -20.28
N VAL A 497 -6.29 -17.03 -19.13
CA VAL A 497 -5.24 -16.64 -18.17
C VAL A 497 -3.88 -17.11 -18.71
N ASP A 498 -2.86 -16.25 -18.60
CA ASP A 498 -1.51 -16.48 -19.17
C ASP A 498 -0.68 -17.56 -18.46
N VAL A 499 -1.27 -18.29 -17.52
CA VAL A 499 -0.65 -19.42 -16.80
C VAL A 499 -1.63 -20.59 -16.77
N PRO A 500 -1.12 -21.84 -16.84
CA PRO A 500 -1.97 -23.01 -16.66
C PRO A 500 -2.53 -23.06 -15.24
N LEU A 501 -3.75 -23.57 -15.10
CA LEU A 501 -4.46 -23.69 -13.82
C LEU A 501 -4.48 -25.16 -13.39
N ASP A 502 -3.84 -25.46 -12.26
CA ASP A 502 -3.78 -26.83 -11.72
C ASP A 502 -5.16 -27.33 -11.30
N THR A 503 -5.95 -26.45 -10.69
CA THR A 503 -7.30 -26.74 -10.20
C THR A 503 -8.19 -25.54 -10.46
N LEU A 504 -9.38 -25.80 -10.99
CA LEU A 504 -10.40 -24.81 -11.27
C LEU A 504 -11.75 -25.34 -10.81
N PHE A 505 -12.43 -24.57 -9.97
CA PHE A 505 -13.81 -24.75 -9.56
C PHE A 505 -14.69 -23.70 -10.23
N VAL A 506 -15.90 -24.11 -10.61
CA VAL A 506 -16.95 -23.22 -11.12
C VAL A 506 -18.21 -23.44 -10.32
N ILE A 507 -18.82 -22.35 -9.87
CA ILE A 507 -20.20 -22.35 -9.37
C ILE A 507 -21.02 -21.67 -10.47
N ASP A 508 -21.85 -22.44 -11.15
CA ASP A 508 -22.69 -21.89 -12.23
C ASP A 508 -23.82 -21.00 -11.68
N ASP A 509 -24.61 -20.41 -12.57
CA ASP A 509 -25.71 -19.51 -12.18
C ASP A 509 -26.84 -20.23 -11.43
N GLU A 510 -26.96 -21.56 -11.62
CA GLU A 510 -27.90 -22.43 -10.90
C GLU A 510 -27.35 -22.84 -9.52
N GLY A 511 -26.08 -22.55 -9.22
CA GLY A 511 -25.41 -22.92 -7.97
C GLY A 511 -24.85 -24.34 -7.97
N ARG A 512 -24.77 -25.00 -9.13
CA ARG A 512 -24.11 -26.31 -9.26
C ARG A 512 -22.60 -26.14 -9.27
N HIS A 513 -21.93 -27.09 -8.65
CA HIS A 513 -20.48 -27.10 -8.51
C HIS A 513 -19.87 -27.97 -9.60
N TRP A 514 -18.84 -27.43 -10.24
CA TRP A 514 -18.10 -28.08 -11.29
C TRP A 514 -16.60 -27.93 -11.03
N MET A 515 -15.81 -28.87 -11.53
CA MET A 515 -14.36 -28.86 -11.36
C MET A 515 -13.65 -29.25 -12.67
N ALA A 516 -12.46 -28.70 -12.86
CA ALA A 516 -11.48 -29.15 -13.84
C ALA A 516 -10.08 -29.08 -13.25
N THR A 517 -9.19 -29.93 -13.73
CA THR A 517 -7.75 -29.90 -13.42
C THR A 517 -6.94 -29.72 -14.69
N ASP A 518 -5.72 -29.22 -14.56
CA ASP A 518 -4.77 -29.03 -15.66
C ASP A 518 -5.41 -28.28 -16.85
N VAL A 519 -5.95 -27.09 -16.57
CA VAL A 519 -6.57 -26.22 -17.57
C VAL A 519 -5.50 -25.34 -18.19
N GLY A 520 -5.11 -25.65 -19.44
CA GLY A 520 -4.16 -24.84 -20.20
C GLY A 520 -4.75 -23.50 -20.67
N THR A 521 -3.86 -22.57 -21.02
CA THR A 521 -4.24 -21.28 -21.62
C THR A 521 -4.85 -21.48 -23.01
N GLY A 522 -6.07 -20.99 -23.20
CA GLY A 522 -6.85 -21.10 -24.42
C GLY A 522 -7.43 -22.49 -24.69
N GLU A 523 -7.16 -23.47 -23.81
CA GLU A 523 -7.66 -24.84 -23.95
C GLU A 523 -9.14 -24.91 -23.53
N LYS A 524 -9.95 -25.59 -24.34
CA LYS A 524 -11.32 -25.94 -23.98
C LYS A 524 -11.31 -27.23 -23.17
N LYS A 525 -11.53 -27.13 -21.86
CA LYS A 525 -11.50 -28.26 -20.93
C LYS A 525 -12.92 -28.67 -20.48
N PRO A 526 -13.34 -29.93 -20.64
CA PRO A 526 -14.61 -30.39 -20.07
C PRO A 526 -14.63 -30.25 -18.54
N LEU A 527 -15.75 -29.79 -18.00
CA LEU A 527 -15.98 -29.73 -16.56
C LEU A 527 -16.56 -31.06 -16.07
N THR A 528 -16.12 -31.51 -14.90
CA THR A 528 -16.71 -32.65 -14.19
C THR A 528 -17.62 -32.15 -13.07
N PRO A 529 -18.76 -32.82 -12.81
CA PRO A 529 -19.59 -32.51 -11.63
C PRO A 529 -18.76 -32.61 -10.35
N SER A 530 -18.95 -31.65 -9.46
CA SER A 530 -18.37 -31.62 -8.12
C SER A 530 -19.46 -31.32 -7.08
N ASP A 531 -19.08 -31.27 -5.81
CA ASP A 531 -19.99 -30.98 -4.71
C ASP A 531 -19.51 -29.79 -3.88
N ALA A 532 -20.42 -29.28 -3.04
CA ALA A 532 -20.14 -28.16 -2.17
C ALA A 532 -19.02 -28.48 -1.17
N ASP A 533 -18.89 -29.72 -0.70
CA ASP A 533 -17.89 -30.12 0.29
C ASP A 533 -16.47 -30.09 -0.30
N ALA A 534 -16.30 -30.57 -1.53
CA ALA A 534 -15.04 -30.49 -2.27
C ALA A 534 -14.65 -29.02 -2.49
N PHE A 535 -15.60 -28.18 -2.88
CA PHE A 535 -15.38 -26.74 -2.99
C PHE A 535 -14.99 -26.10 -1.66
N GLN A 536 -15.71 -26.39 -0.56
CA GLN A 536 -15.39 -25.85 0.76
C GLN A 536 -13.99 -26.26 1.24
N LYS A 537 -13.56 -27.51 0.97
CA LYS A 537 -12.19 -27.97 1.27
C LYS A 537 -11.16 -27.18 0.47
N PHE A 538 -11.38 -27.00 -0.83
CA PHE A 538 -10.53 -26.18 -1.69
C PHE A 538 -10.48 -24.73 -1.19
N PHE A 539 -11.63 -24.11 -0.96
CA PHE A 539 -11.75 -22.72 -0.50
C PHE A 539 -11.09 -22.50 0.87
N THR A 540 -11.27 -23.44 1.80
CA THR A 540 -10.61 -23.42 3.10
C THR A 540 -9.09 -23.43 2.94
N SER A 541 -8.55 -24.20 1.99
CA SER A 541 -7.11 -24.21 1.69
C SER A 541 -6.59 -22.86 1.16
N LEU A 542 -7.41 -22.11 0.42
CA LEU A 542 -7.08 -20.75 -0.02
C LEU A 542 -7.06 -19.79 1.17
N ARG A 543 -8.11 -19.86 1.99
CA ARG A 543 -8.35 -19.00 3.16
C ARG A 543 -7.24 -19.14 4.21
N GLU A 544 -6.84 -20.37 4.52
CA GLU A 544 -5.83 -20.66 5.54
C GLU A 544 -4.42 -20.28 5.08
N ASP A 545 -4.18 -20.24 3.77
CA ASP A 545 -2.93 -19.81 3.17
C ASP A 545 -2.85 -18.27 2.96
N ALA A 546 -3.95 -17.57 3.24
CA ALA A 546 -4.07 -16.13 3.10
C ALA A 546 -3.86 -15.38 4.42
N GLY A 547 -3.06 -14.31 4.38
CA GLY A 547 -2.99 -13.32 5.45
C GLY A 547 -4.23 -12.41 5.49
N PRO A 548 -4.37 -11.55 6.51
CA PRO A 548 -5.59 -10.78 6.77
C PRO A 548 -6.22 -10.05 5.58
N VAL A 549 -5.44 -9.29 4.79
CA VAL A 549 -5.94 -8.53 3.64
C VAL A 549 -6.42 -9.46 2.53
N ARG A 550 -5.59 -10.44 2.15
CA ARG A 550 -5.93 -11.40 1.10
C ARG A 550 -7.12 -12.28 1.50
N ARG A 551 -7.17 -12.69 2.77
CA ARG A 551 -8.28 -13.46 3.35
C ARG A 551 -9.59 -12.68 3.31
N THR A 552 -9.57 -11.41 3.69
CA THR A 552 -10.74 -10.53 3.61
C THR A 552 -11.26 -10.41 2.18
N ALA A 553 -10.36 -10.31 1.19
CA ALA A 553 -10.72 -10.28 -0.22
C ALA A 553 -11.35 -11.61 -0.69
N ILE A 554 -10.78 -12.74 -0.29
CA ILE A 554 -11.28 -14.09 -0.63
C ILE A 554 -12.67 -14.32 -0.02
N GLU A 555 -12.87 -14.02 1.27
CA GLU A 555 -14.14 -14.26 1.97
C GLU A 555 -15.31 -13.48 1.37
N ARG A 556 -15.06 -12.27 0.85
CA ARG A 556 -16.09 -11.48 0.17
C ARG A 556 -16.63 -12.11 -1.11
N LEU A 557 -15.86 -13.05 -1.66
CA LEU A 557 -16.16 -13.76 -2.89
C LEU A 557 -16.53 -15.22 -2.64
N LYS A 558 -16.76 -15.62 -1.38
CA LYS A 558 -17.14 -16.98 -1.04
C LYS A 558 -18.52 -17.34 -1.62
N ASP A 559 -18.64 -18.57 -2.12
CA ASP A 559 -19.90 -19.20 -2.56
C ASP A 559 -20.71 -18.38 -3.58
N LEU A 560 -20.05 -17.51 -4.35
CA LEU A 560 -20.72 -16.71 -5.37
C LEU A 560 -21.09 -17.58 -6.58
N ARG A 561 -22.35 -17.49 -6.99
CA ARG A 561 -22.86 -18.08 -8.24
C ARG A 561 -22.36 -17.29 -9.44
N GLY A 562 -22.11 -17.99 -10.54
CA GLY A 562 -21.55 -17.41 -11.76
C GLY A 562 -20.07 -17.04 -11.61
N TYR A 563 -19.32 -17.69 -10.72
CA TYR A 563 -17.91 -17.40 -10.46
C TYR A 563 -17.03 -18.63 -10.67
N ALA A 564 -15.77 -18.36 -11.04
CA ALA A 564 -14.70 -19.33 -11.08
C ALA A 564 -13.66 -19.05 -10.00
N TYR A 565 -13.09 -20.12 -9.46
CA TYR A 565 -12.03 -20.12 -8.46
C TYR A 565 -10.95 -21.07 -8.92
N ALA A 566 -9.75 -20.58 -9.15
CA ALA A 566 -8.65 -21.41 -9.62
C ALA A 566 -7.38 -21.20 -8.81
N SER A 567 -6.50 -22.18 -8.83
CA SER A 567 -5.21 -22.16 -8.17
C SER A 567 -4.16 -22.75 -9.10
N THR A 568 -2.96 -22.20 -9.05
CA THR A 568 -1.79 -22.71 -9.78
C THR A 568 -0.53 -22.59 -8.93
N ARG A 569 0.37 -23.57 -9.05
CA ARG A 569 1.65 -23.65 -8.35
C ARG A 569 2.79 -23.63 -9.37
N GLY A 570 3.73 -22.71 -9.16
CA GLY A 570 4.88 -22.56 -10.05
C GLY A 570 4.53 -21.98 -11.42
N GLY A 571 5.55 -21.72 -12.24
CA GLY A 571 5.34 -21.22 -13.61
C GLY A 571 4.71 -19.83 -13.71
N LEU A 572 4.69 -19.04 -12.62
CA LEU A 572 3.95 -17.77 -12.57
C LEU A 572 4.52 -16.68 -13.49
N GLY A 573 5.76 -16.81 -13.97
CA GLY A 573 6.39 -15.89 -14.91
C GLY A 573 6.31 -14.43 -14.45
N LYS A 574 5.63 -13.59 -15.25
CA LYS A 574 5.44 -12.15 -14.99
C LYS A 574 4.14 -11.82 -14.24
N LEU A 575 3.37 -12.83 -13.82
CA LEU A 575 2.12 -12.61 -13.10
C LEU A 575 2.36 -11.84 -11.78
N PRO A 576 3.28 -12.23 -10.90
CA PRO A 576 3.46 -11.54 -9.64
C PRO A 576 4.08 -10.16 -9.81
N VAL A 577 3.81 -9.24 -8.87
CA VAL A 577 4.48 -7.94 -8.78
C VAL A 577 5.97 -8.20 -8.54
N GLN A 578 6.80 -7.69 -9.43
CA GLN A 578 8.25 -7.90 -9.39
C GLN A 578 8.88 -7.03 -8.30
N THR A 579 9.78 -7.63 -7.52
CA THR A 579 10.57 -6.93 -6.50
C THR A 579 12.05 -7.23 -6.70
N LEU A 580 12.88 -7.21 -5.64
CA LEU A 580 14.33 -7.31 -5.78
C LEU A 580 14.75 -8.60 -6.54
N PRO A 581 15.45 -8.50 -7.70
CA PRO A 581 15.85 -9.67 -8.49
C PRO A 581 16.82 -10.62 -7.77
N ALA A 582 17.49 -10.16 -6.72
CA ALA A 582 18.37 -10.99 -5.90
C ALA A 582 17.62 -11.99 -5.01
N ILE A 583 16.28 -11.90 -4.93
CA ILE A 583 15.43 -12.86 -4.21
C ILE A 583 15.01 -13.98 -5.15
N ARG A 584 15.39 -15.20 -4.82
CA ARG A 584 14.90 -16.42 -5.48
C ARG A 584 13.60 -16.85 -4.82
N TRP A 585 12.49 -16.74 -5.54
CA TRP A 585 11.19 -17.20 -5.07
C TRP A 585 11.12 -18.72 -5.21
N THR A 586 11.20 -19.44 -4.10
CA THR A 586 11.27 -20.92 -4.08
C THR A 586 9.90 -21.56 -3.87
N ASP A 587 8.94 -20.79 -3.36
CA ASP A 587 7.57 -21.24 -3.17
C ASP A 587 6.61 -20.15 -3.64
N GLU A 588 5.92 -20.44 -4.73
CA GLU A 588 5.08 -19.49 -5.46
C GLU A 588 3.74 -20.12 -5.79
N ARG A 589 2.67 -19.39 -5.47
CA ARG A 589 1.29 -19.78 -5.79
C ARG A 589 0.50 -18.56 -6.24
N ALA A 590 -0.36 -18.77 -7.22
CA ALA A 590 -1.36 -17.78 -7.60
C ALA A 590 -2.77 -18.40 -7.54
N ASP A 591 -3.69 -17.64 -6.98
CA ASP A 591 -5.11 -17.97 -6.89
C ASP A 591 -5.89 -16.96 -7.75
N PHE A 592 -6.82 -17.44 -8.57
CA PHE A 592 -7.65 -16.61 -9.45
C PHE A 592 -9.10 -16.68 -9.01
N ILE A 593 -9.76 -15.53 -8.87
CA ILE A 593 -11.19 -15.47 -8.57
C ILE A 593 -11.84 -14.41 -9.44
N GLY A 594 -12.98 -14.73 -10.04
CA GLY A 594 -13.79 -13.74 -10.72
C GLY A 594 -15.02 -14.31 -11.44
N PRO A 595 -15.84 -13.44 -12.04
CA PRO A 595 -17.08 -13.84 -12.68
C PRO A 595 -16.79 -14.65 -13.95
N LEU A 596 -17.65 -15.63 -14.19
CA LEU A 596 -17.70 -16.37 -15.44
C LEU A 596 -18.15 -15.43 -16.55
N THR A 597 -17.50 -15.58 -17.69
CA THR A 597 -18.00 -15.03 -18.96
C THR A 597 -18.61 -16.17 -19.76
N ARG A 598 -19.52 -15.87 -20.69
CA ARG A 598 -20.10 -16.88 -21.59
C ARG A 598 -19.60 -16.63 -22.99
N THR A 599 -19.27 -17.70 -23.70
CA THR A 599 -19.10 -17.63 -25.15
C THR A 599 -20.45 -17.26 -25.75
N ALA A 600 -20.50 -16.23 -26.61
CA ALA A 600 -21.71 -15.94 -27.36
C ALA A 600 -22.10 -17.20 -28.17
N PRO A 601 -23.42 -17.53 -28.24
CA PRO A 601 -23.89 -18.72 -28.97
C PRO A 601 -23.49 -18.70 -30.45
#